data_AF-A0ABD0UDI5-F1
#
_entry.id   AF-A0ABD0UDI5-F1
#
_cell.length_a   1.000
_cell.length_b   1.000
_cell.length_c   1.000
_cell.angle_alpha   90.00
_cell.angle_beta   90.00
_cell.angle_gamma   90.00
#
_symmetry.space_group_name_H-M   'P 1'
#
loop_
_entity.id
_entity.type
_entity.pdbx_description
1 polymer ?
#
loop_
_entity_poly.entity_id
_entity_poly.type
_entity_poly.pdbx_seq_one_letter_code
_entity_poly.pdbx_strand_id
1 'polypeptide(L)'
;MGDFNLALVIVAVVVCVLVLLFNVYLLVNYQHPDDKNQAYFPKLVVVIGLSIAVISILMLPGDVANRQACRHAIYNGACNLTLPMKTLWLVVYIADAVLVFFFIPFAMFYYEGDMDKSVGKRLLSAMLWVAVSVVVCALALGILYGLVGKVDFNVRHLSSASTNFPTSWTEFSRSQPCIGSTAHQCAAYLASASSESTWTMRASFPEYVVALATIVGSVLFTIFGGVGIASLPLGLIFSFIRRPKAVITRSQYIKEATELGKKARELKKAAEALREEERSGSKGRKWRKNVKAVEKELLALEDDMKTLEEMYPQGERAETAWAMTVLGYVAKLVLGVVGLIVSVAWLAHIVIYLLINPPLSPFLNEVFIKLDDLWGLLGTVAFAFFCFYLLMAVVAGAMMLGLRLVFITIHPMKWGATLMNSFLFNVGLILLCSISVIQFCATAFGSYAQATAAQEIFGHTLQSLRGIKYLFKYNIFPYAFVVLAAITFLYYLTFGWRKKKPNARFQLSS
;
A
#
# COMPACT_ATOMS: atom_id res chain seq x y z
N MET A 1 7.39 16.39 32.28
CA MET A 1 8.31 16.15 31.14
C MET A 1 8.56 14.66 30.88
N GLY A 2 8.36 13.75 31.85
CA GLY A 2 8.32 12.30 31.59
C GLY A 2 6.98 11.79 31.03
N ASP A 3 5.91 12.58 31.13
CA ASP A 3 4.53 12.15 30.85
C ASP A 3 4.21 12.03 29.35
N PHE A 4 4.86 12.83 28.50
CA PHE A 4 4.60 12.83 27.05
C PHE A 4 5.14 11.56 26.37
N ASN A 5 6.31 11.06 26.79
CA ASN A 5 6.90 9.83 26.26
C ASN A 5 6.09 8.60 26.70
N LEU A 6 5.65 8.57 27.96
CA LEU A 6 4.75 7.52 28.45
C LEU A 6 3.42 7.54 27.69
N ALA A 7 2.84 8.72 27.45
CA ALA A 7 1.62 8.86 26.67
C ALA A 7 1.80 8.34 25.24
N LEU A 8 2.92 8.64 24.58
CA LEU A 8 3.19 8.19 23.21
C LEU A 8 3.38 6.66 23.15
N VAL A 9 4.04 6.06 24.16
CA VAL A 9 4.14 4.60 24.30
C VAL A 9 2.76 3.96 24.51
N ILE A 10 1.94 4.52 25.41
CA ILE A 10 0.57 4.03 25.66
C ILE A 10 -0.26 4.12 24.38
N VAL A 11 -0.22 5.25 23.67
CA VAL A 11 -0.91 5.43 22.39
C VAL A 11 -0.44 4.40 21.37
N ALA A 12 0.88 4.17 21.24
CA ALA A 12 1.41 3.16 20.32
C ALA A 12 0.89 1.75 20.65
N VAL A 13 0.88 1.36 21.93
CA VAL A 13 0.35 0.05 22.36
C VAL A 13 -1.15 -0.06 22.08
N VAL A 14 -1.94 0.95 22.44
CA VAL A 14 -3.39 0.97 22.21
C VAL A 14 -3.69 0.90 20.72
N VAL A 15 -3.00 1.69 19.89
CA VAL A 15 -3.17 1.66 18.43
C VAL A 15 -2.82 0.29 17.86
N CYS A 16 -1.72 -0.34 18.28
CA CYS A 16 -1.38 -1.70 17.86
C CYS A 16 -2.48 -2.73 18.21
N VAL A 17 -3.05 -2.65 19.41
CA VAL A 17 -4.16 -3.53 19.82
C VAL A 17 -5.41 -3.27 18.99
N LEU A 18 -5.78 -2.00 18.77
CA LEU A 18 -6.93 -1.62 17.95
C LEU A 18 -6.77 -2.09 16.50
N VAL A 19 -5.58 -1.95 15.92
CA VAL A 19 -5.27 -2.44 14.57
C VAL A 19 -5.42 -3.96 14.50
N LEU A 20 -4.93 -4.70 15.50
CA LEU A 20 -5.08 -6.15 15.56
C LEU A 20 -6.56 -6.56 15.63
N LEU A 21 -7.35 -5.93 16.52
CA LEU A 21 -8.78 -6.19 16.65
C LEU A 21 -9.54 -5.87 15.35
N PHE A 22 -9.20 -4.74 14.71
CA PHE A 22 -9.78 -4.34 13.44
C PHE A 22 -9.46 -5.34 12.31
N ASN A 23 -8.23 -5.85 12.25
CA ASN A 23 -7.83 -6.83 11.25
C ASN A 23 -8.47 -8.21 11.48
N VAL A 24 -8.68 -8.60 12.74
CA VAL A 24 -9.50 -9.78 13.07
C VAL A 24 -10.94 -9.58 12.59
N TYR A 25 -11.52 -8.40 12.84
CA TYR A 25 -12.84 -8.06 12.34
C TYR A 25 -12.91 -8.11 10.80
N LEU A 26 -11.92 -7.55 10.10
CA LEU A 26 -11.85 -7.63 8.64
C LEU A 26 -11.79 -9.08 8.16
N LEU A 27 -10.92 -9.91 8.74
CA LEU A 27 -10.82 -11.32 8.37
C LEU A 27 -12.16 -12.05 8.54
N VAL A 28 -12.81 -11.91 9.70
CA VAL A 28 -14.06 -12.62 10.01
C VAL A 28 -15.18 -12.26 9.03
N ASN A 29 -15.20 -11.02 8.56
CA ASN A 29 -16.24 -10.52 7.66
C ASN A 29 -15.95 -10.75 6.17
N TYR A 30 -14.68 -10.80 5.77
CA TYR A 30 -14.30 -10.99 4.37
C TYR A 30 -14.05 -12.46 4.00
N GLN A 31 -13.75 -13.33 4.96
CA GLN A 31 -13.52 -14.76 4.71
C GLN A 31 -14.75 -15.46 4.12
N HIS A 32 -14.51 -16.46 3.28
CA HIS A 32 -15.54 -17.35 2.74
C HIS A 32 -16.16 -18.24 3.85
N PRO A 33 -17.48 -18.56 3.80
CA PRO A 33 -18.14 -19.43 4.77
C PRO A 33 -17.47 -20.81 4.93
N ASP A 34 -16.98 -21.39 3.83
CA ASP A 34 -16.30 -22.69 3.85
C ASP A 34 -15.01 -22.67 4.71
N ASP A 35 -14.38 -21.50 4.84
CA ASP A 35 -13.16 -21.34 5.61
C ASP A 35 -13.43 -21.02 7.10
N LYS A 36 -14.68 -20.80 7.55
CA LYS A 36 -14.98 -20.28 8.91
C LYS A 36 -14.28 -21.01 10.06
N ASN A 37 -14.30 -22.35 10.05
CA ASN A 37 -13.70 -23.18 11.10
C ASN A 37 -12.45 -23.96 10.65
N GLN A 38 -11.88 -23.60 9.49
CA GLN A 38 -10.70 -24.24 8.91
C GLN A 38 -9.55 -23.24 8.75
N ALA A 39 -8.37 -23.72 8.33
CA ALA A 39 -7.23 -22.89 7.92
C ALA A 39 -6.75 -21.83 8.95
N TYR A 40 -6.62 -22.20 10.23
CA TYR A 40 -6.16 -21.29 11.30
C TYR A 40 -4.78 -20.66 11.04
N PHE A 41 -3.85 -21.43 10.47
CA PHE A 41 -2.50 -20.91 10.18
C PHE A 41 -2.50 -19.80 9.10
N PRO A 42 -3.09 -20.00 7.91
CA PRO A 42 -3.30 -18.91 6.94
C PRO A 42 -3.99 -17.67 7.52
N LYS A 43 -5.02 -17.86 8.36
CA LYS A 43 -5.73 -16.76 9.04
C LYS A 43 -4.81 -15.93 9.93
N LEU A 44 -3.95 -16.60 10.70
CA LEU A 44 -2.96 -15.92 11.54
C LEU A 44 -2.01 -15.08 10.70
N VAL A 45 -1.51 -15.62 9.59
CA VAL A 45 -0.61 -14.91 8.66
C VAL A 45 -1.31 -13.69 8.04
N VAL A 46 -2.59 -13.82 7.66
CA VAL A 46 -3.39 -12.69 7.15
C VAL A 46 -3.52 -11.57 8.18
N VAL A 47 -3.90 -11.89 9.42
CA VAL A 47 -4.08 -10.88 10.48
C VAL A 47 -2.78 -10.19 10.82
N ILE A 48 -1.68 -10.95 10.95
CA ILE A 48 -0.35 -10.39 11.22
C ILE A 48 0.11 -9.52 10.06
N GLY A 49 -0.06 -9.98 8.81
CA GLY A 49 0.34 -9.22 7.63
C GLY A 49 -0.43 -7.91 7.47
N LEU A 50 -1.76 -7.92 7.60
CA LEU A 50 -2.53 -6.68 7.58
C LEU A 50 -2.15 -5.75 8.74
N SER A 51 -1.84 -6.31 9.92
CA SER A 51 -1.45 -5.51 11.09
C SER A 51 -0.11 -4.82 10.86
N ILE A 52 0.88 -5.54 10.33
CA ILE A 52 2.19 -4.96 9.99
C ILE A 52 2.05 -3.89 8.91
N ALA A 53 1.23 -4.11 7.87
CA ALA A 53 1.00 -3.12 6.82
C ALA A 53 0.36 -1.82 7.34
N VAL A 54 -0.59 -1.92 8.27
CA VAL A 54 -1.25 -0.74 8.86
C VAL A 54 -0.34 -0.04 9.87
N ILE A 55 0.32 -0.81 10.75
CA ILE A 55 1.24 -0.27 11.75
C ILE A 55 2.41 0.43 11.08
N SER A 56 2.99 -0.13 10.01
CA SER A 56 4.14 0.47 9.31
C SER A 56 3.82 1.86 8.77
N ILE A 57 2.58 2.09 8.32
CA ILE A 57 2.12 3.40 7.83
C ILE A 57 1.83 4.37 8.98
N LEU A 58 1.21 3.90 10.07
CA LEU A 58 0.96 4.73 11.26
C LEU A 58 2.26 5.06 12.02
N MET A 59 3.32 4.28 11.81
CA MET A 59 4.64 4.52 12.40
C MET A 59 5.30 5.79 11.84
N LEU A 60 4.95 6.23 10.62
CA LEU A 60 5.49 7.47 10.04
C LEU A 60 4.98 8.73 10.78
N PRO A 61 3.67 8.96 10.98
CA PRO A 61 3.17 9.98 11.91
C PRO A 61 3.68 9.80 13.34
N GLY A 62 3.80 8.55 13.80
CA GLY A 62 4.40 8.24 15.10
C GLY A 62 5.84 8.75 15.23
N ASP A 63 6.65 8.65 14.17
CA ASP A 63 8.02 9.15 14.09
C ASP A 63 8.06 10.68 14.17
N VAL A 64 7.14 11.36 13.48
CA VAL A 64 7.01 12.82 13.55
C VAL A 64 6.65 13.27 14.97
N ALA A 65 5.67 12.61 15.59
CA ALA A 65 5.27 12.90 16.98
C ALA A 65 6.41 12.62 17.97
N ASN A 66 7.15 11.52 17.78
CA ASN A 66 8.30 11.14 18.61
C ASN A 66 9.43 12.18 18.49
N ARG A 67 9.72 12.67 17.28
CA ARG A 67 10.68 13.76 17.07
C ARG A 67 10.22 15.07 17.71
N GLN A 68 8.93 15.40 17.60
CA GLN A 68 8.38 16.63 18.18
C GLN A 68 8.43 16.62 19.71
N ALA A 69 8.24 15.46 20.35
CA ALA A 69 8.46 15.26 21.78
C ALA A 69 9.86 15.70 22.23
N CYS A 70 10.86 15.48 21.36
CA CYS A 70 12.26 15.83 21.61
C CYS A 70 12.61 17.30 21.35
N ARG A 71 11.74 18.10 20.73
CA ARG A 71 12.08 19.47 20.27
C ARG A 71 12.44 20.43 21.41
N HIS A 72 11.91 20.21 22.62
CA HIS A 72 12.15 21.03 23.80
C HIS A 72 13.08 20.37 24.83
N ALA A 73 13.79 19.31 24.45
CA ALA A 73 14.76 18.66 25.32
C ALA A 73 15.98 19.57 25.56
N ILE A 74 16.15 20.04 26.80
CA ILE A 74 17.24 20.93 27.22
C ILE A 74 18.58 20.19 27.30
N TYR A 75 18.57 18.85 27.41
CA TYR A 75 19.76 18.00 27.48
C TYR A 75 19.72 16.89 26.42
N ASN A 76 20.85 16.64 25.76
CA ASN A 76 21.01 15.63 24.70
C ASN A 76 20.59 14.20 25.12
N GLY A 77 20.55 13.91 26.42
CA GLY A 77 20.09 12.63 26.97
C GLY A 77 18.57 12.47 27.10
N ALA A 78 17.76 13.54 26.97
CA ALA A 78 16.30 13.45 27.19
C ALA A 78 15.61 12.70 26.06
N CYS A 79 16.19 12.78 24.86
CA CYS A 79 15.75 12.05 23.68
C CYS A 79 15.94 10.53 23.81
N ASN A 80 16.77 10.06 24.75
CA ASN A 80 17.02 8.64 24.98
C ASN A 80 15.83 7.93 25.68
N LEU A 81 14.86 8.69 26.18
CA LEU A 81 13.59 8.20 26.75
C LEU A 81 12.46 8.11 25.71
N THR A 82 12.74 8.39 24.44
CA THR A 82 11.76 8.30 23.35
C THR A 82 11.83 6.94 22.65
N LEU A 83 10.83 6.65 21.81
CA LEU A 83 10.80 5.38 21.10
C LEU A 83 12.04 5.24 20.19
N PRO A 84 12.73 4.09 20.19
CA PRO A 84 13.89 3.85 19.32
C PRO A 84 13.42 3.62 17.87
N MET A 85 12.97 4.69 17.21
CA MET A 85 12.30 4.63 15.90
C MET A 85 13.16 3.96 14.83
N LYS A 86 14.48 4.19 14.79
CA LYS A 86 15.39 3.50 13.85
C LYS A 86 15.33 1.98 14.00
N THR A 87 15.35 1.49 15.23
CA THR A 87 15.25 0.05 15.53
C THR A 87 13.87 -0.49 15.18
N LEU A 88 12.81 0.26 15.50
CA LEU A 88 11.44 -0.14 15.16
C LEU A 88 11.22 -0.22 13.64
N TRP A 89 11.70 0.76 12.88
CA TRP A 89 11.71 0.73 11.42
C TRP A 89 12.40 -0.52 10.88
N LEU A 90 13.62 -0.81 11.37
CA LEU A 90 14.37 -1.98 10.95
C LEU A 90 13.66 -3.30 11.28
N VAL A 91 13.08 -3.43 12.48
CA VAL A 91 12.30 -4.60 12.89
C VAL A 91 11.08 -4.79 11.99
N VAL A 92 10.32 -3.72 11.71
CA VAL A 92 9.14 -3.78 10.84
C VAL A 92 9.52 -4.18 9.41
N TYR A 93 10.61 -3.65 8.87
CA TYR A 93 11.06 -4.03 7.52
C TYR A 93 11.54 -5.48 7.42
N ILE A 94 12.25 -5.97 8.44
CA ILE A 94 12.66 -7.38 8.49
C ILE A 94 11.40 -8.26 8.60
N ALA A 95 10.45 -7.90 9.47
CA ALA A 95 9.21 -8.64 9.62
C ALA A 95 8.39 -8.66 8.32
N ASP A 96 8.30 -7.53 7.62
CA ASP A 96 7.63 -7.43 6.32
C ASP A 96 8.30 -8.30 5.25
N ALA A 97 9.63 -8.21 5.10
CA ALA A 97 10.37 -9.05 4.17
C ALA A 97 10.19 -10.55 4.47
N VAL A 98 10.25 -10.94 5.74
CA VAL A 98 10.04 -12.33 6.16
C VAL A 98 8.59 -12.78 5.91
N LEU A 99 7.60 -11.92 6.11
CA LEU A 99 6.22 -12.22 5.78
C LEU A 99 6.01 -12.44 4.28
N VAL A 100 6.48 -11.51 3.46
CA VAL A 100 6.25 -11.51 2.00
C VAL A 100 7.01 -12.65 1.33
N PHE A 101 8.27 -12.89 1.68
CA PHE A 101 9.10 -13.89 0.99
C PHE A 101 9.02 -15.29 1.57
N PHE A 102 8.57 -15.45 2.82
CA PHE A 102 8.54 -16.77 3.49
C PHE A 102 7.15 -17.16 3.96
N PHE A 103 6.55 -16.44 4.91
CA PHE A 103 5.30 -16.90 5.55
C PHE A 103 4.09 -16.88 4.62
N ILE A 104 3.95 -15.88 3.76
CA ILE A 104 2.83 -15.78 2.83
C ILE A 104 2.91 -16.88 1.76
N PRO A 105 4.05 -17.07 1.03
CA PRO A 105 4.20 -18.19 0.12
C PRO A 105 4.01 -19.55 0.80
N PHE A 106 4.56 -19.72 2.01
CA PHE A 106 4.37 -20.92 2.80
C PHE A 106 2.89 -21.18 3.11
N ALA A 107 2.16 -20.16 3.58
CA ALA A 107 0.74 -20.28 3.89
C ALA A 107 -0.10 -20.58 2.66
N MET A 108 0.24 -20.01 1.50
CA MET A 108 -0.40 -20.32 0.21
C MET A 108 -0.20 -21.80 -0.17
N PHE A 109 1.06 -22.26 -0.24
CA PHE A 109 1.37 -23.65 -0.61
C PHE A 109 0.82 -24.66 0.41
N TYR A 110 0.79 -24.30 1.69
CA TYR A 110 0.21 -25.15 2.73
C TYR A 110 -1.32 -25.26 2.59
N TYR A 111 -1.99 -24.16 2.26
CA TYR A 111 -3.44 -24.11 2.05
C TYR A 111 -3.86 -24.82 0.76
N GLU A 112 -3.13 -24.61 -0.35
CA GLU A 112 -3.34 -25.33 -1.61
C GLU A 112 -2.93 -26.81 -1.54
N GLY A 113 -2.18 -27.20 -0.51
CA GLY A 113 -1.77 -28.57 -0.27
C GLY A 113 -2.98 -29.49 -0.11
N ASP A 114 -3.02 -30.51 -0.95
CA ASP A 114 -4.06 -31.55 -1.02
C ASP A 114 -4.53 -32.00 0.38
N MET A 115 -5.83 -31.81 0.66
CA MET A 115 -6.44 -32.06 1.96
C MET A 115 -6.43 -33.55 2.32
N ASP A 116 -6.29 -34.42 1.33
CA ASP A 116 -6.21 -35.87 1.49
C ASP A 116 -4.85 -36.35 2.05
N LYS A 117 -3.84 -35.46 2.09
CA LYS A 117 -2.51 -35.78 2.63
C LYS A 117 -2.44 -35.50 4.14
N SER A 118 -1.69 -36.34 4.87
CA SER A 118 -1.42 -36.11 6.29
C SER A 118 -0.74 -34.75 6.52
N VAL A 119 -0.99 -34.14 7.69
CA VAL A 119 -0.48 -32.81 8.06
C VAL A 119 1.04 -32.70 7.87
N GLY A 120 1.79 -33.75 8.25
CA GLY A 120 3.24 -33.79 8.06
C GLY A 120 3.69 -33.81 6.59
N LYS A 121 2.98 -34.55 5.72
CA LYS A 121 3.27 -34.56 4.27
C LYS A 121 2.96 -33.22 3.61
N ARG A 122 1.88 -32.55 4.04
CA ARG A 122 1.54 -31.19 3.59
C ARG A 122 2.58 -30.17 4.02
N LEU A 123 3.01 -30.26 5.28
CA LEU A 123 4.06 -29.39 5.82
C LEU A 123 5.38 -29.56 5.06
N LEU A 124 5.82 -30.80 4.85
CA LEU A 124 7.04 -31.10 4.10
C LEU A 124 6.95 -30.60 2.65
N SER A 125 5.82 -30.83 1.99
CA SER A 125 5.60 -30.36 0.62
C SER A 125 5.63 -28.84 0.53
N ALA A 126 4.95 -28.13 1.44
CA ALA A 126 4.96 -26.67 1.47
C ALA A 126 6.36 -26.12 1.76
N MET A 127 7.08 -26.70 2.73
CA MET A 127 8.46 -26.33 3.04
C MET A 127 9.40 -26.53 1.85
N LEU A 128 9.22 -27.60 1.07
CA LEU A 128 10.04 -27.87 -0.11
C LEU A 128 9.80 -26.83 -1.21
N TRP A 129 8.53 -26.49 -1.48
CA TRP A 129 8.20 -25.42 -2.45
C TRP A 129 8.71 -24.05 -2.04
N VAL A 130 8.62 -23.74 -0.74
CA VAL A 130 9.19 -22.50 -0.19
C VAL A 130 10.70 -22.51 -0.29
N ALA A 131 11.37 -23.61 0.05
CA ALA A 131 12.82 -23.73 -0.06
C ALA A 131 13.29 -23.52 -1.51
N VAL A 132 12.61 -24.14 -2.48
CA VAL A 132 12.90 -23.92 -3.90
C VAL A 132 12.69 -22.45 -4.28
N SER A 133 11.57 -21.85 -3.86
CA SER A 133 11.27 -20.43 -4.14
C SER A 133 12.32 -19.50 -3.54
N VAL A 134 12.72 -19.74 -2.28
CA VAL A 134 13.76 -18.97 -1.58
C VAL A 134 15.11 -19.12 -2.27
N VAL A 135 15.50 -20.33 -2.68
CA VAL A 135 16.76 -20.54 -3.41
C VAL A 135 16.76 -19.79 -4.74
N VAL A 136 15.66 -19.86 -5.49
CA VAL A 136 15.53 -19.12 -6.76
C VAL A 136 15.58 -17.60 -6.53
N CYS A 137 14.85 -17.09 -5.55
CA CYS A 137 14.88 -15.68 -5.19
C CYS A 137 16.27 -15.23 -4.70
N ALA A 138 16.93 -16.02 -3.85
CA ALA A 138 18.25 -15.72 -3.32
C ALA A 138 19.33 -15.73 -4.42
N LEU A 139 19.27 -16.69 -5.35
CA LEU A 139 20.16 -16.72 -6.52
C LEU A 139 19.94 -15.49 -7.40
N ALA A 140 18.69 -15.15 -7.72
CA ALA A 140 18.35 -13.98 -8.52
C ALA A 140 18.85 -12.68 -7.84
N LEU A 141 18.54 -12.50 -6.55
CA LEU A 141 18.99 -11.33 -5.78
C LEU A 141 20.51 -11.29 -5.62
N GLY A 142 21.17 -12.43 -5.43
CA GLY A 142 22.62 -12.53 -5.31
C GLY A 142 23.34 -12.15 -6.61
N ILE A 143 22.83 -12.61 -7.77
CA ILE A 143 23.35 -12.22 -9.08
C ILE A 143 23.16 -10.71 -9.30
N LEU A 144 21.96 -10.19 -9.03
CA LEU A 144 21.66 -8.75 -9.16
C LEU A 144 22.56 -7.90 -8.24
N TYR A 145 22.76 -8.31 -7.00
CA TYR A 145 23.66 -7.66 -6.05
C TYR A 145 25.12 -7.70 -6.51
N GLY A 146 25.57 -8.82 -7.07
CA GLY A 146 26.91 -8.96 -7.64
C GLY A 146 27.17 -7.97 -8.78
N LEU A 147 26.18 -7.76 -9.65
CA LEU A 147 26.28 -6.91 -10.84
C LEU A 147 26.04 -5.42 -10.55
N VAL A 148 25.00 -5.09 -9.77
CA VAL A 148 24.46 -3.72 -9.64
C VAL A 148 24.35 -3.25 -8.17
N GLY A 149 24.84 -4.02 -7.20
CA GLY A 149 24.84 -3.68 -5.77
C GLY A 149 25.84 -2.58 -5.34
N LYS A 150 26.04 -1.57 -6.18
CA LYS A 150 26.91 -0.41 -5.92
C LYS A 150 26.07 0.86 -5.79
N VAL A 151 26.54 1.78 -4.97
CA VAL A 151 25.94 3.08 -4.69
C VAL A 151 26.91 4.15 -5.17
N ASP A 152 26.42 5.11 -5.95
CA ASP A 152 27.21 6.20 -6.50
C ASP A 152 26.76 7.52 -5.84
N PHE A 153 27.60 8.08 -4.98
CA PHE A 153 27.38 9.39 -4.36
C PHE A 153 28.02 10.49 -5.20
N ASN A 154 27.31 11.59 -5.41
CA ASN A 154 27.91 12.81 -5.94
C ASN A 154 28.65 13.51 -4.80
N VAL A 155 29.97 13.59 -4.90
CA VAL A 155 30.82 14.26 -3.92
C VAL A 155 31.60 15.38 -4.61
N ARG A 156 32.01 16.40 -3.84
CA ARG A 156 32.98 17.38 -4.31
C ARG A 156 34.33 17.04 -3.70
N HIS A 157 35.33 16.75 -4.54
CA HIS A 157 36.70 16.63 -4.04
C HIS A 157 37.20 18.03 -3.68
N LEU A 158 37.43 18.22 -2.38
CA LEU A 158 38.08 19.41 -1.85
C LEU A 158 39.53 19.04 -1.60
N SER A 159 40.44 19.69 -2.32
CA SER A 159 41.87 19.63 -2.03
C SER A 159 42.27 20.92 -1.30
N SER A 160 42.70 20.81 -0.05
CA SER A 160 43.35 21.90 0.68
C SER A 160 44.85 21.64 0.76
N ALA A 161 45.68 22.63 0.44
CA ALA A 161 47.10 22.54 0.74
C ALA A 161 47.32 22.57 2.26
N SER A 162 48.12 21.65 2.78
CA SER A 162 48.62 21.74 4.16
C SER A 162 49.83 22.66 4.17
N THR A 163 49.82 23.66 5.05
CA THR A 163 51.00 24.48 5.35
C THR A 163 51.63 23.97 6.64
N ASN A 164 52.96 24.06 6.74
CA ASN A 164 53.64 23.73 7.98
C ASN A 164 53.15 24.62 9.11
N PHE A 165 53.02 24.04 10.30
CA PHE A 165 52.64 24.79 11.49
C PHE A 165 53.72 25.84 11.78
N PRO A 166 53.39 27.14 11.83
CA PRO A 166 54.39 28.18 11.98
C PRO A 166 54.98 28.16 13.39
N THR A 167 56.29 28.40 13.49
CA THR A 167 57.01 28.52 14.77
C THR A 167 56.85 29.91 15.41
N SER A 168 56.28 30.86 14.67
CA SER A 168 56.00 32.23 15.14
C SER A 168 54.56 32.63 14.83
N TRP A 169 53.85 33.14 15.85
CA TRP A 169 52.42 33.47 15.80
C TRP A 169 52.14 34.93 15.39
N THR A 170 53.14 35.63 14.85
CA THR A 170 53.06 37.08 14.57
C THR A 170 52.12 37.44 13.42
N GLU A 171 51.79 36.49 12.55
CA GLU A 171 50.86 36.67 11.41
C GLU A 171 49.40 36.32 11.77
N PHE A 172 49.17 35.70 12.94
CA PHE A 172 47.88 35.19 13.36
C PHE A 172 47.27 36.10 14.41
N SER A 173 46.32 36.93 14.03
CA SER A 173 45.54 37.76 14.95
C SER A 173 44.08 37.28 14.98
N ARG A 174 43.31 37.67 16.01
CA ARG A 174 41.86 37.39 16.09
C ARG A 174 41.09 37.86 14.84
N SER A 175 41.66 38.80 14.09
CA SER A 175 41.11 39.42 12.88
C SER A 175 41.69 38.88 11.56
N GLN A 176 42.65 37.94 11.60
CA GLN A 176 43.26 37.35 10.40
C GLN A 176 43.02 35.83 10.40
N PRO A 177 42.56 35.24 9.28
CA PRO A 177 42.39 33.79 9.18
C PRO A 177 43.73 33.07 9.34
N CYS A 178 43.68 31.84 9.88
CA CYS A 178 44.89 31.06 10.11
C CYS A 178 45.63 30.66 8.82
N ILE A 179 44.96 30.61 7.67
CA ILE A 179 45.60 30.21 6.41
C ILE A 179 44.93 30.99 5.25
N GLY A 180 45.70 31.82 4.55
CA GLY A 180 45.30 32.52 3.31
C GLY A 180 44.65 33.90 3.53
N SER A 181 44.73 34.80 2.53
CA SER A 181 44.23 36.19 2.59
C SER A 181 42.78 36.38 2.11
N THR A 182 42.04 35.29 1.88
CA THR A 182 40.69 35.33 1.30
C THR A 182 39.62 34.90 2.31
N ALA A 183 38.43 35.50 2.17
CA ALA A 183 37.34 35.55 3.13
C ALA A 183 36.95 34.20 3.79
N HIS A 184 36.26 34.28 4.94
CA HIS A 184 35.71 33.20 5.79
C HIS A 184 34.74 32.20 5.12
N GLN A 185 34.84 31.96 3.82
CA GLN A 185 33.97 31.06 3.08
C GLN A 185 34.61 29.68 3.00
N CYS A 186 33.84 28.64 3.35
CA CYS A 186 34.31 27.26 3.23
C CYS A 186 34.72 26.98 1.77
N ALA A 187 35.85 26.32 1.56
CA ALA A 187 36.36 25.93 0.23
C ALA A 187 35.30 25.18 -0.62
N ALA A 188 34.33 24.52 0.02
CA ALA A 188 33.17 23.90 -0.63
C ALA A 188 32.31 24.85 -1.46
N TYR A 189 32.22 26.13 -1.07
CA TYR A 189 31.46 27.16 -1.79
C TYR A 189 32.24 27.79 -2.94
N LEU A 190 33.58 27.71 -2.91
CA LEU A 190 34.48 28.24 -3.93
C LEU A 190 34.87 27.19 -4.98
N ALA A 191 34.64 25.90 -4.70
CA ALA A 191 34.95 24.81 -5.60
C ALA A 191 34.12 24.87 -6.89
N SER A 192 34.79 24.82 -8.04
CA SER A 192 34.16 24.86 -9.37
C SER A 192 33.32 23.62 -9.64
N ALA A 193 32.35 23.70 -10.56
CA ALA A 193 31.53 22.55 -10.95
C ALA A 193 32.36 21.35 -11.46
N SER A 194 33.58 21.58 -11.93
CA SER A 194 34.53 20.53 -12.33
C SER A 194 35.12 19.71 -11.17
N SER A 195 34.91 20.11 -9.91
CA SER A 195 35.32 19.35 -8.72
C SER A 195 34.31 18.26 -8.32
N GLU A 196 33.16 18.19 -8.99
CA GLU A 196 32.15 17.17 -8.75
C GLU A 196 32.63 15.83 -9.32
N SER A 197 32.74 14.82 -8.46
CA SER A 197 33.11 13.46 -8.81
C SER A 197 32.10 12.47 -8.24
N THR A 198 32.13 11.24 -8.77
CA THR A 198 31.30 10.15 -8.25
C THR A 198 32.13 9.28 -7.32
N TRP A 199 31.74 9.20 -6.05
CA TRP A 199 32.31 8.26 -5.11
C TRP A 199 31.44 7.00 -5.05
N THR A 200 32.04 5.84 -5.32
CA THR A 200 31.31 4.58 -5.40
C THR A 200 31.62 3.70 -4.20
N MET A 201 30.59 3.23 -3.51
CA MET A 201 30.71 2.23 -2.45
C MET A 201 29.76 1.05 -2.68
N ARG A 202 30.05 -0.10 -2.06
CA ARG A 202 29.16 -1.26 -2.13
C ARG A 202 28.07 -1.12 -1.07
N ALA A 203 26.80 -1.28 -1.45
CA ALA A 203 25.71 -1.32 -0.48
C ALA A 203 25.84 -2.58 0.39
N SER A 204 25.29 -2.57 1.62
CA SER A 204 25.13 -3.84 2.32
C SER A 204 24.04 -4.69 1.64
N PHE A 205 24.15 -6.02 1.75
CA PHE A 205 23.18 -6.92 1.13
C PHE A 205 21.73 -6.68 1.63
N PRO A 206 21.48 -6.50 2.95
CA PRO A 206 20.13 -6.21 3.43
C PRO A 206 19.54 -4.90 2.89
N GLU A 207 20.33 -3.83 2.83
CA GLU A 207 19.88 -2.54 2.26
C GLU A 207 19.55 -2.68 0.78
N TYR A 208 20.32 -3.47 0.03
CA TYR A 208 20.05 -3.73 -1.38
C TYR A 208 18.73 -4.48 -1.59
N VAL A 209 18.43 -5.50 -0.75
CA VAL A 209 17.17 -6.24 -0.82
C VAL A 209 15.97 -5.33 -0.51
N VAL A 210 16.07 -4.50 0.54
CA VAL A 210 15.02 -3.53 0.89
C VAL A 210 14.81 -2.52 -0.24
N ALA A 211 15.89 -2.07 -0.88
CA ALA A 211 15.79 -1.14 -1.99
C ALA A 211 15.11 -1.76 -3.23
N LEU A 212 15.45 -3.01 -3.59
CA LEU A 212 14.78 -3.71 -4.68
C LEU A 212 13.29 -3.95 -4.37
N ALA A 213 12.96 -4.36 -3.14
CA ALA A 213 11.57 -4.52 -2.71
C ALA A 213 10.79 -3.20 -2.81
N THR A 214 11.44 -2.08 -2.46
CA THR A 214 10.85 -0.73 -2.59
C THR A 214 10.58 -0.37 -4.05
N ILE A 215 11.40 -0.80 -5.02
CA ILE A 215 11.14 -0.55 -6.45
C ILE A 215 9.93 -1.35 -6.93
N VAL A 216 9.87 -2.64 -6.59
CA VAL A 216 8.72 -3.49 -6.93
C VAL A 216 7.45 -2.89 -6.32
N GLY A 217 7.50 -2.54 -5.04
CA GLY A 217 6.42 -1.83 -4.36
C GLY A 217 6.08 -0.50 -5.03
N SER A 218 7.05 0.27 -5.53
CA SER A 218 6.83 1.58 -6.16
C SER A 218 6.11 1.45 -7.49
N VAL A 219 6.43 0.41 -8.27
CA VAL A 219 5.70 0.07 -9.50
C VAL A 219 4.25 -0.29 -9.16
N LEU A 220 4.03 -1.18 -8.19
CA LEU A 220 2.69 -1.60 -7.77
C LEU A 220 1.90 -0.41 -7.18
N PHE A 221 2.52 0.40 -6.33
CA PHE A 221 1.95 1.61 -5.74
C PHE A 221 1.57 2.64 -6.79
N THR A 222 2.41 2.86 -7.81
CA THR A 222 2.10 3.77 -8.90
C THR A 222 0.85 3.31 -9.66
N ILE A 223 0.75 2.01 -9.95
CA ILE A 223 -0.38 1.43 -10.68
C ILE A 223 -1.66 1.45 -9.82
N PHE A 224 -1.61 0.84 -8.64
CA PHE A 224 -2.79 0.68 -7.79
C PHE A 224 -3.15 1.96 -7.05
N GLY A 225 -2.18 2.70 -6.51
CA GLY A 225 -2.42 3.98 -5.87
C GLY A 225 -2.89 5.04 -6.87
N GLY A 226 -2.29 5.10 -8.07
CA GLY A 226 -2.70 6.04 -9.12
C GLY A 226 -4.13 5.79 -9.59
N VAL A 227 -4.52 4.54 -9.83
CA VAL A 227 -5.93 4.22 -10.15
C VAL A 227 -6.85 4.40 -8.94
N GLY A 228 -6.38 3.98 -7.78
CA GLY A 228 -7.08 4.00 -6.50
C GLY A 228 -7.51 5.37 -6.02
N ILE A 229 -6.64 6.38 -6.21
CA ILE A 229 -6.90 7.74 -5.71
C ILE A 229 -8.12 8.37 -6.39
N ALA A 230 -8.41 7.98 -7.63
CA ALA A 230 -9.63 8.40 -8.33
C ALA A 230 -10.79 7.41 -8.08
N SER A 231 -10.53 6.11 -8.09
CA SER A 231 -11.58 5.08 -8.03
C SER A 231 -12.24 4.94 -6.66
N LEU A 232 -11.51 5.17 -5.57
CA LEU A 232 -12.04 5.10 -4.20
C LEU A 232 -13.17 6.11 -3.98
N PRO A 233 -12.95 7.44 -4.12
CA PRO A 233 -14.01 8.40 -3.86
C PRO A 233 -15.14 8.30 -4.88
N LEU A 234 -14.81 8.14 -6.17
CA LEU A 234 -15.82 8.03 -7.22
C LEU A 234 -16.64 6.75 -7.08
N GLY A 235 -16.03 5.62 -6.72
CA GLY A 235 -16.72 4.36 -6.47
C GLY A 235 -17.74 4.46 -5.34
N LEU A 236 -17.40 5.16 -4.26
CA LEU A 236 -18.31 5.43 -3.14
C LEU A 236 -19.48 6.33 -3.55
N ILE A 237 -19.21 7.41 -4.29
CA ILE A 237 -20.24 8.32 -4.80
C ILE A 237 -21.18 7.58 -5.77
N PHE A 238 -20.65 6.83 -6.72
CA PHE A 238 -21.46 6.07 -7.67
C PHE A 238 -22.25 4.95 -6.99
N SER A 239 -21.73 4.35 -5.90
CA SER A 239 -22.50 3.40 -5.09
C SER A 239 -23.75 4.05 -4.50
N PHE A 240 -23.67 5.30 -4.04
CA PHE A 240 -24.85 6.05 -3.60
C PHE A 240 -25.79 6.41 -4.75
N ILE A 241 -25.27 6.86 -5.89
CA ILE A 241 -26.11 7.25 -7.05
C ILE A 241 -26.88 6.05 -7.61
N ARG A 242 -26.25 4.87 -7.65
CA ARG A 242 -26.82 3.63 -8.18
C ARG A 242 -27.64 2.83 -7.16
N ARG A 243 -27.82 3.35 -5.94
CA ARG A 243 -28.54 2.66 -4.87
C ARG A 243 -29.98 2.33 -5.27
N PRO A 244 -30.55 1.23 -4.75
CA PRO A 244 -31.98 1.01 -4.85
C PRO A 244 -32.74 2.13 -4.10
N LYS A 245 -33.78 2.68 -4.73
CA LYS A 245 -34.53 3.84 -4.20
C LYS A 245 -35.80 3.45 -3.43
N ALA A 246 -36.29 2.24 -3.60
CA ALA A 246 -37.54 1.78 -3.01
C ALA A 246 -37.45 0.31 -2.61
N VAL A 247 -38.16 -0.04 -1.54
CA VAL A 247 -38.41 -1.43 -1.13
C VAL A 247 -39.38 -2.04 -2.14
N ILE A 248 -39.03 -3.23 -2.64
CA ILE A 248 -39.88 -3.95 -3.59
C ILE A 248 -41.03 -4.67 -2.87
N THR A 249 -42.16 -4.84 -3.57
CA THR A 249 -43.29 -5.62 -3.02
C THR A 249 -42.97 -7.12 -3.01
N ARG A 250 -43.66 -7.88 -2.14
CA ARG A 250 -43.48 -9.35 -2.06
C ARG A 250 -43.69 -10.05 -3.41
N SER A 251 -44.66 -9.60 -4.21
CA SER A 251 -44.95 -10.17 -5.54
C SER A 251 -43.81 -9.90 -6.53
N GLN A 252 -43.24 -8.69 -6.52
CA GLN A 252 -42.06 -8.35 -7.32
C GLN A 252 -40.84 -9.15 -6.89
N TYR A 253 -40.59 -9.27 -5.58
CA TYR A 253 -39.52 -10.11 -5.04
C TYR A 253 -39.65 -11.56 -5.51
N ILE A 254 -40.83 -12.17 -5.39
CA ILE A 254 -41.06 -13.55 -5.84
C ILE A 254 -40.79 -13.68 -7.34
N LYS A 255 -41.23 -12.71 -8.15
CA LYS A 255 -41.00 -12.73 -9.60
C LYS A 255 -39.50 -12.66 -9.94
N GLU A 256 -38.78 -11.69 -9.39
CA GLU A 256 -37.34 -11.51 -9.65
C GLU A 256 -36.51 -12.66 -9.08
N ALA A 257 -36.81 -13.15 -7.87
CA ALA A 257 -36.17 -14.32 -7.29
C ALA A 257 -36.40 -15.58 -8.15
N THR A 258 -37.58 -15.73 -8.75
CA THR A 258 -37.86 -16.84 -9.67
C THR A 258 -37.05 -16.72 -10.97
N GLU A 259 -36.90 -15.51 -11.52
CA GLU A 259 -36.07 -15.26 -12.71
C GLU A 259 -34.58 -15.50 -12.43
N LEU A 260 -34.06 -15.03 -11.29
CA LEU A 260 -32.70 -15.31 -10.85
C LEU A 260 -32.50 -16.82 -10.61
N GLY A 261 -33.47 -17.50 -10.01
CA GLY A 261 -33.45 -18.95 -9.80
C GLY A 261 -33.38 -19.73 -11.12
N LYS A 262 -34.04 -19.25 -12.18
CA LYS A 262 -33.92 -19.85 -13.53
C LYS A 262 -32.51 -19.67 -14.09
N LYS A 263 -31.95 -18.45 -14.01
CA LYS A 263 -30.57 -18.17 -14.44
C LYS A 263 -29.55 -19.01 -13.66
N ALA A 264 -29.74 -19.17 -12.35
CA ALA A 264 -28.89 -20.00 -11.50
C ALA A 264 -28.89 -21.47 -11.97
N ARG A 265 -30.06 -22.01 -12.34
CA ARG A 265 -30.17 -23.38 -12.88
C ARG A 265 -29.51 -23.51 -14.24
N GLU A 266 -29.64 -22.53 -15.12
CA GLU A 266 -28.97 -22.51 -16.42
C GLU A 266 -27.44 -22.47 -16.26
N LEU A 267 -26.93 -21.59 -15.40
CA LEU A 267 -25.51 -21.50 -15.07
C LEU A 267 -24.99 -22.79 -14.43
N LYS A 268 -25.75 -23.41 -13.53
CA LYS A 268 -25.40 -24.70 -12.94
C LYS A 268 -25.25 -25.78 -14.00
N LYS A 269 -26.20 -25.87 -14.95
CA LYS A 269 -26.09 -26.82 -16.08
C LYS A 269 -24.88 -26.55 -16.97
N ALA A 270 -24.60 -25.28 -17.27
CA ALA A 270 -23.41 -24.90 -18.03
C ALA A 270 -22.10 -25.26 -17.30
N ALA A 271 -22.06 -25.08 -15.98
CA ALA A 271 -20.93 -25.48 -15.15
C ALA A 271 -20.77 -27.01 -15.09
N GLU A 272 -21.86 -27.77 -14.98
CA GLU A 272 -21.85 -29.24 -15.01
C GLU A 272 -21.36 -29.77 -16.37
N ALA A 273 -21.83 -29.21 -17.49
CA ALA A 273 -21.35 -29.57 -18.82
C ALA A 273 -19.84 -29.29 -18.99
N LEU A 274 -19.34 -28.15 -18.49
CA LEU A 274 -17.90 -27.86 -18.49
C LEU A 274 -17.11 -28.81 -17.60
N ARG A 275 -17.70 -29.31 -16.51
CA ARG A 275 -17.09 -30.32 -15.63
C ARG A 275 -17.01 -31.68 -16.30
N GLU A 276 -18.00 -32.04 -17.12
CA GLU A 276 -17.95 -33.24 -17.96
C GLU A 276 -16.91 -33.12 -19.09
N GLU A 277 -16.82 -31.96 -19.75
CA GLU A 277 -15.73 -31.67 -20.70
C GLU A 277 -14.34 -31.75 -20.05
N GLU A 278 -14.25 -31.39 -18.77
CA GLU A 278 -13.00 -31.52 -18.01
C GLU A 278 -12.64 -33.00 -17.80
N ARG A 279 -13.63 -33.83 -17.45
CA ARG A 279 -13.45 -35.28 -17.25
C ARG A 279 -13.13 -36.01 -18.54
N SER A 280 -13.66 -35.56 -19.69
CA SER A 280 -13.33 -36.11 -21.00
C SER A 280 -11.95 -35.68 -21.54
N GLY A 281 -11.21 -34.86 -20.78
CA GLY A 281 -9.83 -34.50 -21.07
C GLY A 281 -9.65 -33.28 -22.00
N SER A 282 -10.72 -32.59 -22.38
CA SER A 282 -10.66 -31.45 -23.31
C SER A 282 -10.30 -30.13 -22.62
N LYS A 283 -9.10 -30.04 -22.03
CA LYS A 283 -8.60 -28.83 -21.34
C LYS A 283 -8.03 -27.74 -22.29
N GLY A 284 -8.72 -27.51 -23.40
CA GLY A 284 -8.31 -26.56 -24.46
C GLY A 284 -8.55 -25.09 -24.13
N ARG A 285 -8.17 -24.20 -25.06
CA ARG A 285 -8.36 -22.73 -24.92
C ARG A 285 -9.85 -22.33 -24.90
N LYS A 286 -10.71 -23.07 -25.61
CA LYS A 286 -12.18 -22.86 -25.65
C LYS A 286 -12.81 -23.14 -24.27
N TRP A 287 -12.47 -24.28 -23.66
CA TRP A 287 -12.90 -24.63 -22.30
C TRP A 287 -12.51 -23.55 -21.28
N ARG A 288 -11.24 -23.12 -21.27
CA ARG A 288 -10.77 -22.04 -20.37
C ARG A 288 -11.51 -20.72 -20.57
N LYS A 289 -11.96 -20.41 -21.80
CA LYS A 289 -12.76 -19.22 -22.09
C LYS A 289 -14.19 -19.37 -21.56
N ASN A 290 -14.79 -20.54 -21.74
CA ASN A 290 -16.14 -20.84 -21.27
C ASN A 290 -16.22 -20.88 -19.73
N VAL A 291 -15.23 -21.48 -19.06
CA VAL A 291 -15.12 -21.47 -17.59
C VAL A 291 -15.09 -20.04 -17.05
N LYS A 292 -14.28 -19.16 -17.63
CA LYS A 292 -14.22 -17.74 -17.23
C LYS A 292 -15.52 -16.99 -17.51
N ALA A 293 -16.24 -17.36 -18.58
CA ALA A 293 -17.52 -16.74 -18.89
C ALA A 293 -18.58 -17.14 -17.84
N VAL A 294 -18.65 -18.43 -17.49
CA VAL A 294 -19.54 -18.94 -16.43
C VAL A 294 -19.18 -18.34 -15.07
N GLU A 295 -17.89 -18.27 -14.72
CA GLU A 295 -17.42 -17.63 -13.49
C GLU A 295 -17.84 -16.15 -13.42
N LYS A 296 -17.67 -15.40 -14.53
CA LYS A 296 -18.08 -14.00 -14.59
C LYS A 296 -19.60 -13.82 -14.42
N GLU A 297 -20.40 -14.69 -15.01
CA GLU A 297 -21.86 -14.62 -14.86
C GLU A 297 -22.34 -15.08 -13.50
N LEU A 298 -21.68 -16.06 -12.88
CA LEU A 298 -21.94 -16.44 -11.51
C LEU A 298 -21.69 -15.26 -10.56
N LEU A 299 -20.57 -14.54 -10.73
CA LEU A 299 -20.30 -13.33 -9.94
C LEU A 299 -21.35 -12.24 -10.16
N ALA A 300 -21.87 -12.09 -11.39
CA ALA A 300 -22.95 -11.14 -11.66
C ALA A 300 -24.28 -11.58 -11.03
N LEU A 301 -24.57 -12.88 -11.04
CA LEU A 301 -25.75 -13.46 -10.41
C LEU A 301 -25.71 -13.29 -8.89
N GLU A 302 -24.57 -13.50 -8.25
CA GLU A 302 -24.36 -13.24 -6.81
C GLU A 302 -24.59 -11.77 -6.46
N ASP A 303 -24.03 -10.84 -7.26
CA ASP A 303 -24.22 -9.40 -7.06
C ASP A 303 -25.71 -9.01 -7.24
N ASP A 304 -26.40 -9.60 -8.24
CA ASP A 304 -27.84 -9.40 -8.46
C ASP A 304 -28.67 -9.95 -7.28
N MET A 305 -28.34 -11.15 -6.79
CA MET A 305 -29.00 -11.77 -5.63
C MET A 305 -28.82 -10.93 -4.36
N LYS A 306 -27.60 -10.46 -4.09
CA LYS A 306 -27.32 -9.58 -2.96
C LYS A 306 -28.10 -8.26 -3.06
N THR A 307 -28.19 -7.68 -4.26
CA THR A 307 -28.97 -6.47 -4.49
C THR A 307 -30.46 -6.74 -4.21
N LEU A 308 -30.97 -7.90 -4.62
CA LEU A 308 -32.35 -8.30 -4.35
C LEU A 308 -32.62 -8.48 -2.84
N GLU A 309 -31.70 -9.08 -2.10
CA GLU A 309 -31.78 -9.22 -0.64
C GLU A 309 -31.75 -7.85 0.06
N GLU A 310 -30.92 -6.91 -0.40
CA GLU A 310 -30.88 -5.54 0.12
C GLU A 310 -32.19 -4.78 -0.15
N MET A 311 -32.87 -5.06 -1.27
CA MET A 311 -34.16 -4.44 -1.66
C MET A 311 -35.37 -5.01 -0.92
N TYR A 312 -35.25 -6.20 -0.33
CA TYR A 312 -36.32 -6.85 0.44
C TYR A 312 -35.76 -7.47 1.73
N PRO A 313 -35.48 -6.66 2.77
CA PRO A 313 -34.97 -7.17 4.03
C PRO A 313 -36.01 -8.08 4.70
N GLN A 314 -35.65 -9.34 4.91
CA GLN A 314 -36.51 -10.35 5.54
C GLN A 314 -36.31 -10.34 7.06
N GLY A 315 -37.40 -10.39 7.83
CA GLY A 315 -37.39 -10.56 9.29
C GLY A 315 -38.24 -9.54 10.06
N GLU A 316 -38.31 -9.71 11.39
CA GLU A 316 -39.12 -8.87 12.30
C GLU A 316 -38.64 -7.39 12.36
N ARG A 317 -37.43 -7.11 11.87
CA ARG A 317 -36.77 -5.80 11.93
C ARG A 317 -36.52 -5.16 10.55
N ALA A 318 -37.36 -5.48 9.56
CA ALA A 318 -37.20 -5.07 8.17
C ALA A 318 -37.03 -3.55 7.98
N GLU A 319 -37.81 -2.73 8.69
CA GLU A 319 -37.70 -1.26 8.62
C GLU A 319 -36.36 -0.74 9.12
N THR A 320 -35.87 -1.26 10.25
CA THR A 320 -34.55 -0.88 10.79
C THR A 320 -33.41 -1.36 9.91
N ALA A 321 -33.53 -2.54 9.29
CA ALA A 321 -32.54 -3.06 8.35
C ALA A 321 -32.46 -2.18 7.10
N TRP A 322 -33.61 -1.77 6.55
CA TRP A 322 -33.67 -0.81 5.45
C TRP A 322 -33.11 0.57 5.83
N ALA A 323 -33.43 1.07 7.04
CA ALA A 323 -32.87 2.33 7.52
C ALA A 323 -31.33 2.26 7.61
N MET A 324 -30.78 1.14 8.09
CA MET A 324 -29.33 0.91 8.16
C MET A 324 -28.68 0.80 6.78
N THR A 325 -29.33 0.18 5.79
CA THR A 325 -28.80 0.14 4.42
C THR A 325 -28.78 1.53 3.79
N VAL A 326 -29.86 2.31 3.95
CA VAL A 326 -29.94 3.71 3.49
C VAL A 326 -28.87 4.55 4.16
N LEU A 327 -28.71 4.45 5.49
CA LEU A 327 -27.66 5.15 6.24
C LEU A 327 -26.27 4.75 5.73
N GLY A 328 -26.04 3.47 5.45
CA GLY A 328 -24.79 2.98 4.85
C GLY A 328 -24.51 3.61 3.49
N TYR A 329 -25.52 3.77 2.62
CA TYR A 329 -25.36 4.48 1.35
C TYR A 329 -25.07 5.97 1.54
N VAL A 330 -25.72 6.65 2.50
CA VAL A 330 -25.42 8.06 2.82
C VAL A 330 -24.00 8.20 3.37
N ALA A 331 -23.56 7.29 4.25
CA ALA A 331 -22.19 7.27 4.76
C ALA A 331 -21.18 7.10 3.60
N LYS A 332 -21.44 6.23 2.62
CA LYS A 332 -20.63 6.12 1.40
C LYS A 332 -20.55 7.44 0.64
N LEU A 333 -21.66 8.18 0.51
CA LEU A 333 -21.62 9.50 -0.15
C LEU A 333 -20.72 10.47 0.61
N VAL A 334 -20.88 10.59 1.93
CA VAL A 334 -20.07 11.49 2.76
C VAL A 334 -18.58 11.12 2.67
N LEU A 335 -18.26 9.84 2.85
CA LEU A 335 -16.89 9.34 2.71
C LEU A 335 -16.34 9.52 1.29
N GLY A 336 -17.19 9.40 0.27
CA GLY A 336 -16.83 9.64 -1.12
C GLY A 336 -16.50 11.11 -1.41
N VAL A 337 -17.27 12.05 -0.86
CA VAL A 337 -17.02 13.50 -0.98
C VAL A 337 -15.75 13.89 -0.22
N VAL A 338 -15.60 13.43 1.03
CA VAL A 338 -14.37 13.66 1.81
C VAL A 338 -13.16 13.06 1.09
N GLY A 339 -13.27 11.82 0.61
CA GLY A 339 -12.22 11.17 -0.17
C GLY A 339 -11.88 11.96 -1.44
N LEU A 340 -12.87 12.52 -2.14
CA LEU A 340 -12.62 13.31 -3.35
C LEU A 340 -11.79 14.56 -3.03
N ILE A 341 -12.12 15.26 -1.94
CA ILE A 341 -11.36 16.44 -1.47
C ILE A 341 -9.92 16.04 -1.15
N VAL A 342 -9.74 14.93 -0.42
CA VAL A 342 -8.42 14.42 -0.03
C VAL A 342 -7.61 13.97 -1.24
N SER A 343 -8.23 13.31 -2.22
CA SER A 343 -7.60 12.92 -3.48
C SER A 343 -7.14 14.12 -4.29
N VAL A 344 -7.97 15.17 -4.40
CA VAL A 344 -7.59 16.41 -5.09
C VAL A 344 -6.44 17.11 -4.35
N ALA A 345 -6.50 17.17 -3.02
CA ALA A 345 -5.42 17.74 -2.21
C ALA A 345 -4.09 16.99 -2.40
N TRP A 346 -4.13 15.65 -2.44
CA TRP A 346 -2.97 14.82 -2.74
C TRP A 346 -2.41 15.08 -4.15
N LEU A 347 -3.26 15.10 -5.18
CA LEU A 347 -2.82 15.38 -6.55
C LEU A 347 -2.21 16.78 -6.69
N ALA A 348 -2.84 17.78 -6.09
CA ALA A 348 -2.30 19.15 -6.04
C ALA A 348 -0.94 19.17 -5.34
N HIS A 349 -0.82 18.50 -4.19
CA HIS A 349 0.45 18.41 -3.45
C HIS A 349 1.57 17.78 -4.26
N ILE A 350 1.28 16.67 -4.94
CA ILE A 350 2.26 15.99 -5.81
C ILE A 350 2.74 16.92 -6.92
N VAL A 351 1.82 17.61 -7.60
CA VAL A 351 2.15 18.51 -8.71
C VAL A 351 2.97 19.72 -8.24
N ILE A 352 2.54 20.36 -7.15
CA ILE A 352 3.13 21.63 -6.66
C ILE A 352 4.48 21.40 -5.96
N TYR A 353 4.59 20.34 -5.16
CA TYR A 353 5.76 20.09 -4.30
C TYR A 353 6.76 19.09 -4.87
N LEU A 354 6.31 18.01 -5.55
CA LEU A 354 7.23 16.96 -6.04
C LEU A 354 7.63 17.13 -7.51
N LEU A 355 6.71 17.54 -8.39
CA LEU A 355 7.00 17.54 -9.84
C LEU A 355 7.77 18.78 -10.32
N ILE A 356 7.61 19.92 -9.64
CA ILE A 356 8.23 21.19 -10.04
C ILE A 356 9.49 21.43 -9.19
N ASN A 357 10.62 21.68 -9.85
CA ASN A 357 11.89 21.97 -9.21
C ASN A 357 12.39 23.37 -9.62
N PRO A 358 12.57 24.32 -8.69
CA PRO A 358 12.26 24.25 -7.24
C PRO A 358 10.75 24.18 -6.96
N PRO A 359 10.31 23.64 -5.80
CA PRO A 359 8.89 23.50 -5.48
C PRO A 359 8.19 24.86 -5.42
N LEU A 360 6.99 24.96 -6.02
CA LEU A 360 6.23 26.22 -6.04
C LEU A 360 5.77 26.63 -4.63
N SER A 361 5.34 25.66 -3.83
CA SER A 361 4.92 25.85 -2.45
C SER A 361 5.02 24.53 -1.67
N PRO A 362 5.35 24.56 -0.36
CA PRO A 362 5.26 23.39 0.51
C PRO A 362 3.83 22.84 0.71
N PHE A 363 2.80 23.63 0.36
CA PHE A 363 1.36 23.32 0.43
C PHE A 363 0.93 22.50 1.66
N LEU A 364 0.68 21.19 1.52
CA LEU A 364 0.19 20.37 2.64
C LEU A 364 1.20 20.29 3.80
N ASN A 365 2.50 20.39 3.53
CA ASN A 365 3.51 20.48 4.59
C ASN A 365 3.25 21.69 5.49
N GLU A 366 2.97 22.86 4.89
CA GLU A 366 2.68 24.09 5.64
C GLU A 366 1.36 23.97 6.40
N VAL A 367 0.35 23.34 5.81
CA VAL A 367 -0.94 23.07 6.49
C VAL A 367 -0.73 22.24 7.74
N PHE A 368 0.03 21.15 7.67
CA PHE A 368 0.28 20.29 8.85
C PHE A 368 1.09 21.00 9.93
N ILE A 369 2.09 21.80 9.56
CA ILE A 369 2.84 22.62 10.52
C ILE A 369 1.90 23.58 11.25
N LYS A 370 1.02 24.29 10.51
CA LYS A 370 0.06 25.24 11.11
C LYS A 370 -0.98 24.53 12.00
N LEU A 371 -1.37 23.30 11.67
CA LEU A 371 -2.28 22.51 12.51
C LEU A 371 -1.61 22.11 13.82
N ASP A 372 -0.32 21.76 13.79
CA ASP A 372 0.44 21.46 15.02
C ASP A 372 0.60 22.69 15.92
N ASP A 373 0.67 23.90 15.36
CA ASP A 373 0.69 25.13 16.15
C ASP A 373 -0.63 25.39 16.91
N LEU A 374 -1.78 24.90 16.40
CA LEU A 374 -3.08 25.00 17.08
C LEU A 374 -3.21 23.97 18.21
N TRP A 375 -2.86 22.72 17.93
CA TRP A 375 -2.80 21.66 18.90
C TRP A 375 -1.71 20.69 18.47
N GLY A 376 -0.70 20.47 19.31
CA GLY A 376 0.57 19.81 18.94
C GLY A 376 0.48 18.38 18.38
N LEU A 377 -0.70 17.76 18.37
CA LEU A 377 -0.97 16.45 17.75
C LEU A 377 -1.91 16.55 16.55
N LEU A 378 -2.57 17.68 16.29
CA LEU A 378 -3.57 17.81 15.23
C LEU A 378 -2.97 17.64 13.84
N GLY A 379 -1.81 18.25 13.58
CA GLY A 379 -1.07 18.05 12.34
C GLY A 379 -0.61 16.60 12.20
N THR A 380 -0.14 15.97 13.28
CA THR A 380 0.27 14.55 13.24
C THR A 380 -0.91 13.60 12.93
N VAL A 381 -2.10 13.87 13.47
CA VAL A 381 -3.33 13.10 13.20
C VAL A 381 -3.82 13.35 11.76
N ALA A 382 -3.80 14.59 11.29
CA ALA A 382 -4.14 14.92 9.90
C ALA A 382 -3.16 14.24 8.92
N PHE A 383 -1.87 14.27 9.23
CA PHE A 383 -0.84 13.56 8.47
C PHE A 383 -1.07 12.04 8.45
N ALA A 384 -1.42 11.44 9.59
CA ALA A 384 -1.79 10.02 9.67
C ALA A 384 -2.99 9.68 8.77
N PHE A 385 -4.01 10.54 8.76
CA PHE A 385 -5.17 10.37 7.90
C PHE A 385 -4.79 10.41 6.41
N PHE A 386 -3.94 11.35 5.97
CA PHE A 386 -3.47 11.43 4.58
C PHE A 386 -2.63 10.21 4.17
N CYS A 387 -1.75 9.73 5.05
CA CYS A 387 -0.95 8.51 4.81
C CYS A 387 -1.83 7.26 4.70
N PHE A 388 -2.76 7.08 5.64
CA PHE A 388 -3.68 5.96 5.62
C PHE A 388 -4.62 5.99 4.41
N TYR A 389 -5.03 7.19 3.98
CA TYR A 389 -5.84 7.37 2.78
C TYR A 389 -5.15 6.83 1.53
N LEU A 390 -3.83 7.02 1.36
CA LEU A 390 -3.10 6.43 0.24
C LEU A 390 -3.09 4.90 0.27
N LEU A 391 -2.98 4.28 1.44
CA LEU A 391 -3.09 2.82 1.56
C LEU A 391 -4.48 2.34 1.13
N MET A 392 -5.53 3.01 1.61
CA MET A 392 -6.89 2.70 1.22
C MET A 392 -7.11 2.89 -0.28
N ALA A 393 -6.51 3.91 -0.88
CA ALA A 393 -6.50 4.10 -2.33
C ALA A 393 -5.81 2.92 -3.04
N VAL A 394 -4.63 2.48 -2.59
CA VAL A 394 -3.95 1.30 -3.14
C VAL A 394 -4.84 0.05 -3.08
N VAL A 395 -5.47 -0.20 -1.93
CA VAL A 395 -6.41 -1.33 -1.78
C VAL A 395 -7.55 -1.20 -2.78
N ALA A 396 -8.19 -0.04 -2.87
CA ALA A 396 -9.28 0.20 -3.82
C ALA A 396 -8.85 0.06 -5.29
N GLY A 397 -7.63 0.51 -5.64
CA GLY A 397 -7.07 0.36 -6.99
C GLY A 397 -6.74 -1.08 -7.34
N ALA A 398 -6.15 -1.85 -6.41
CA ALA A 398 -5.92 -3.29 -6.57
C ALA A 398 -7.25 -4.04 -6.81
N MET A 399 -8.27 -3.67 -6.05
CA MET A 399 -9.62 -4.21 -6.17
C MET A 399 -10.32 -3.84 -7.48
N MET A 400 -10.10 -2.62 -8.00
CA MET A 400 -10.70 -2.18 -9.26
C MET A 400 -10.03 -2.81 -10.48
N LEU A 401 -8.70 -2.83 -10.51
CA LEU A 401 -7.97 -3.29 -11.69
C LEU A 401 -8.04 -4.81 -11.86
N GLY A 402 -8.20 -5.58 -10.77
CA GLY A 402 -8.33 -7.04 -10.82
C GLY A 402 -7.36 -7.67 -11.82
N LEU A 403 -6.07 -7.31 -11.71
CA LEU A 403 -5.11 -7.56 -12.79
C LEU A 403 -4.92 -9.06 -13.01
N ARG A 404 -4.82 -9.46 -14.29
CA ARG A 404 -3.99 -10.60 -14.68
C ARG A 404 -2.58 -10.08 -14.91
N LEU A 405 -1.79 -9.95 -13.86
CA LEU A 405 -0.36 -9.64 -14.03
C LEU A 405 0.32 -10.91 -14.54
N VAL A 406 0.51 -11.01 -15.87
CA VAL A 406 1.22 -12.01 -16.71
C VAL A 406 1.06 -13.51 -16.33
N PHE A 407 1.17 -13.89 -15.05
CA PHE A 407 1.02 -15.24 -14.49
C PHE A 407 0.05 -15.36 -13.31
N ILE A 408 -0.43 -14.27 -12.69
CA ILE A 408 -1.27 -14.32 -11.48
C ILE A 408 -2.61 -13.60 -11.72
N THR A 409 -3.72 -14.29 -11.41
CA THR A 409 -5.06 -13.70 -11.35
C THR A 409 -5.29 -13.12 -9.96
N ILE A 410 -5.33 -11.79 -9.86
CA ILE A 410 -5.75 -11.13 -8.62
C ILE A 410 -7.26 -11.30 -8.48
N HIS A 411 -7.69 -12.09 -7.51
CA HIS A 411 -9.10 -12.19 -7.17
C HIS A 411 -9.47 -11.01 -6.24
N PRO A 412 -10.53 -10.25 -6.57
CA PRO A 412 -10.97 -9.16 -5.73
C PRO A 412 -11.47 -9.70 -4.38
N MET A 413 -10.98 -9.12 -3.28
CA MET A 413 -11.48 -9.32 -1.93
C MET A 413 -12.96 -8.88 -1.80
N LYS A 414 -13.87 -9.85 -1.67
CA LYS A 414 -15.31 -9.64 -1.49
C LYS A 414 -15.73 -9.89 -0.04
N TRP A 415 -16.66 -9.08 0.45
CA TRP A 415 -17.27 -9.30 1.77
C TRP A 415 -17.97 -10.67 1.82
N GLY A 416 -17.60 -11.52 2.78
CA GLY A 416 -18.16 -12.85 3.02
C GLY A 416 -17.84 -13.91 1.97
N ALA A 417 -17.00 -13.62 0.97
CA ALA A 417 -16.77 -14.52 -0.17
C ALA A 417 -15.30 -14.59 -0.62
N THR A 418 -14.36 -14.11 0.19
CA THR A 418 -12.93 -14.19 -0.16
C THR A 418 -12.33 -15.50 0.32
N LEU A 419 -11.88 -16.33 -0.62
CA LEU A 419 -11.09 -17.54 -0.33
C LEU A 419 -9.75 -17.19 0.32
N MET A 420 -9.28 -18.02 1.24
CA MET A 420 -8.05 -17.77 2.00
C MET A 420 -6.81 -17.51 1.13
N ASN A 421 -6.64 -18.26 0.04
CA ASN A 421 -5.51 -18.07 -0.88
C ASN A 421 -5.53 -16.68 -1.55
N SER A 422 -6.71 -16.24 -1.99
CA SER A 422 -6.90 -14.90 -2.56
C SER A 422 -6.70 -13.80 -1.53
N PHE A 423 -7.08 -14.06 -0.28
CA PHE A 423 -6.84 -13.15 0.83
C PHE A 423 -5.33 -12.99 1.09
N LEU A 424 -4.60 -14.09 1.27
CA LEU A 424 -3.14 -14.09 1.47
C LEU A 424 -2.40 -13.35 0.34
N PHE A 425 -2.84 -13.54 -0.91
CA PHE A 425 -2.26 -12.85 -2.05
C PHE A 425 -2.45 -11.33 -1.97
N ASN A 426 -3.66 -10.88 -1.66
CA ASN A 426 -3.93 -9.45 -1.47
C ASN A 426 -3.16 -8.88 -0.28
N VAL A 427 -2.99 -9.62 0.81
CA VAL A 427 -2.14 -9.17 1.95
C VAL A 427 -0.70 -8.97 1.52
N GLY A 428 -0.12 -9.91 0.75
CA GLY A 428 1.25 -9.78 0.23
C GLY A 428 1.43 -8.56 -0.68
N LEU A 429 0.42 -8.28 -1.52
CA LEU A 429 0.40 -7.07 -2.36
C LEU A 429 0.33 -5.79 -1.51
N ILE A 430 -0.54 -5.76 -0.51
CA ILE A 430 -0.69 -4.60 0.39
C ILE A 430 0.60 -4.34 1.15
N LEU A 431 1.25 -5.39 1.68
CA LEU A 431 2.54 -5.30 2.37
C LEU A 431 3.62 -4.69 1.46
N LEU A 432 3.81 -5.24 0.26
CA LEU A 432 4.76 -4.71 -0.72
C LEU A 432 4.50 -3.24 -1.08
N CYS A 433 3.22 -2.86 -1.23
CA CYS A 433 2.86 -1.48 -1.51
C CYS A 433 3.08 -0.57 -0.29
N SER A 434 2.91 -1.06 0.93
CA SER A 434 3.02 -0.26 2.16
C SER A 434 4.40 0.38 2.31
N ILE A 435 5.49 -0.35 2.02
CA ILE A 435 6.87 0.19 2.00
C ILE A 435 6.95 1.42 1.08
N SER A 436 6.36 1.31 -0.10
CA SER A 436 6.44 2.36 -1.12
C SER A 436 5.53 3.54 -0.81
N VAL A 437 4.37 3.30 -0.18
CA VAL A 437 3.53 4.38 0.36
C VAL A 437 4.32 5.16 1.41
N ILE A 438 5.03 4.49 2.32
CA ILE A 438 5.83 5.15 3.37
C ILE A 438 6.97 5.95 2.73
N GLN A 439 7.70 5.36 1.79
CA GLN A 439 8.78 6.04 1.07
C GLN A 439 8.28 7.27 0.30
N PHE A 440 7.12 7.14 -0.36
CA PHE A 440 6.47 8.23 -1.05
C PHE A 440 6.03 9.34 -0.08
N CYS A 441 5.39 9.00 1.04
CA CYS A 441 4.98 9.96 2.06
C CYS A 441 6.18 10.67 2.70
N ALA A 442 7.26 9.94 3.03
CA ALA A 442 8.48 10.53 3.58
C ALA A 442 9.13 11.53 2.62
N THR A 443 9.03 11.28 1.31
CA THR A 443 9.53 12.21 0.27
C THR A 443 8.57 13.38 0.06
N ALA A 444 7.27 13.10 -0.11
CA ALA A 444 6.21 14.09 -0.34
C ALA A 444 6.04 15.07 0.82
N PHE A 445 6.30 14.63 2.04
CA PHE A 445 6.21 15.44 3.24
C PHE A 445 7.58 15.72 3.88
N GLY A 446 8.63 15.77 3.06
CA GLY A 446 10.00 15.92 3.57
C GLY A 446 10.28 17.22 4.35
N SER A 447 9.44 18.25 4.23
CA SER A 447 9.51 19.44 5.09
C SER A 447 8.84 19.23 6.44
N TYR A 448 7.68 18.56 6.47
CA TYR A 448 6.97 18.27 7.71
C TYR A 448 7.64 17.14 8.53
N ALA A 449 8.03 16.06 7.85
CA ALA A 449 8.68 14.89 8.42
C ALA A 449 10.21 15.04 8.56
N GLN A 450 10.73 16.27 8.45
CA GLN A 450 12.16 16.54 8.49
C GLN A 450 12.81 16.03 9.79
N ALA A 451 13.97 15.40 9.64
CA ALA A 451 14.77 14.80 10.72
C ALA A 451 14.07 13.65 11.47
N THR A 452 13.17 12.93 10.78
CA THR A 452 12.65 11.63 11.24
C THR A 452 13.58 10.49 10.82
N ALA A 453 13.50 9.35 11.53
CA ALA A 453 14.27 8.16 11.17
C ALA A 453 13.86 7.63 9.78
N ALA A 454 12.57 7.71 9.44
CA ALA A 454 12.08 7.34 8.12
C ALA A 454 12.75 8.15 6.98
N GLN A 455 12.89 9.46 7.13
CA GLN A 455 13.50 10.31 6.11
C GLN A 455 15.00 10.04 5.93
N GLU A 456 15.71 9.70 7.00
CA GLU A 456 17.12 9.29 6.93
C GLU A 456 17.29 7.99 6.12
N ILE A 457 16.43 6.99 6.38
CA ILE A 457 16.48 5.68 5.71
C ILE A 457 16.14 5.79 4.22
N PHE A 458 15.05 6.50 3.88
CA PHE A 458 14.55 6.54 2.51
C PHE A 458 15.15 7.65 1.65
N GLY A 459 15.57 8.77 2.26
CA GLY A 459 16.04 9.94 1.52
C GLY A 459 17.39 9.74 0.84
N HIS A 460 18.36 9.14 1.54
CA HIS A 460 19.75 9.11 1.08
C HIS A 460 20.18 7.80 0.40
N THR A 461 19.69 6.66 0.89
CA THR A 461 20.18 5.34 0.45
C THR A 461 19.60 4.94 -0.91
N LEU A 462 18.30 5.20 -1.14
CA LEU A 462 17.62 4.82 -2.39
C LEU A 462 18.03 5.68 -3.59
N GLN A 463 18.20 6.99 -3.38
CA GLN A 463 18.54 7.94 -4.44
C GLN A 463 19.98 7.80 -4.96
N SER A 464 20.81 7.02 -4.27
CA SER A 464 22.22 6.86 -4.59
C SER A 464 22.52 5.51 -5.25
N LEU A 465 21.56 4.57 -5.33
CA LEU A 465 21.77 3.25 -5.94
C LEU A 465 22.04 3.33 -7.44
N ARG A 466 23.09 2.63 -7.90
CA ARG A 466 23.51 2.65 -9.29
C ARG A 466 22.43 2.11 -10.22
N GLY A 467 22.16 2.83 -11.32
CA GLY A 467 21.09 2.54 -12.28
C GLY A 467 19.69 2.96 -11.79
N ILE A 468 19.31 2.54 -10.59
CA ILE A 468 17.98 2.79 -10.01
C ILE A 468 17.77 4.27 -9.67
N LYS A 469 18.84 5.00 -9.32
CA LYS A 469 18.78 6.43 -8.97
C LYS A 469 18.02 7.29 -9.97
N TYR A 470 18.04 6.94 -11.25
CA TYR A 470 17.38 7.72 -12.29
C TYR A 470 15.85 7.65 -12.20
N LEU A 471 15.28 6.53 -11.73
CA LEU A 471 13.83 6.40 -11.54
C LEU A 471 13.30 7.41 -10.50
N PHE A 472 14.07 7.62 -9.43
CA PHE A 472 13.74 8.55 -8.36
C PHE A 472 14.18 9.98 -8.68
N LYS A 473 15.36 10.18 -9.26
CA LYS A 473 15.88 11.51 -9.64
C LYS A 473 14.98 12.22 -10.65
N TYR A 474 14.39 11.48 -11.59
CA TYR A 474 13.48 12.05 -12.60
C TYR A 474 12.00 11.97 -12.20
N ASN A 475 11.68 11.62 -10.94
CA ASN A 475 10.31 11.55 -10.43
C ASN A 475 9.37 10.70 -11.31
N ILE A 476 9.88 9.61 -11.92
CA ILE A 476 9.12 8.80 -12.89
C ILE A 476 7.85 8.22 -12.25
N PHE A 477 7.96 7.71 -11.03
CA PHE A 477 6.82 7.15 -10.29
C PHE A 477 5.75 8.21 -9.97
N PRO A 478 6.06 9.38 -9.37
CA PRO A 478 5.11 10.48 -9.22
C PRO A 478 4.41 10.90 -10.53
N TYR A 479 5.15 11.04 -11.63
CA TYR A 479 4.55 11.38 -12.93
C TYR A 479 3.56 10.32 -13.41
N ALA A 480 3.97 9.06 -13.40
CA ALA A 480 3.11 7.94 -13.79
C ALA A 480 1.88 7.80 -12.89
N PHE A 481 2.03 8.07 -11.58
CA PHE A 481 0.93 8.06 -10.62
C PHE A 481 -0.15 9.09 -11.01
N VAL A 482 0.25 10.33 -11.29
CA VAL A 482 -0.68 11.41 -11.68
C VAL A 482 -1.35 11.11 -13.02
N VAL A 483 -0.62 10.56 -13.99
CA VAL A 483 -1.18 10.17 -15.29
C VAL A 483 -2.25 9.09 -15.13
N LEU A 484 -1.98 8.04 -14.34
CA LEU A 484 -2.96 6.98 -14.09
C LEU A 484 -4.17 7.47 -13.31
N ALA A 485 -3.98 8.39 -12.37
CA ALA A 485 -5.07 9.05 -11.66
C ALA A 485 -5.97 9.85 -12.62
N ALA A 486 -5.37 10.63 -13.53
CA ALA A 486 -6.10 11.41 -14.52
C ALA A 486 -6.88 10.50 -15.50
N ILE A 487 -6.25 9.44 -16.03
CA ILE A 487 -6.91 8.47 -16.91
C ILE A 487 -8.11 7.83 -16.21
N THR A 488 -7.94 7.42 -14.95
CA THR A 488 -9.02 6.77 -14.18
C THR A 488 -10.16 7.73 -13.91
N PHE A 489 -9.85 8.98 -13.54
CA PHE A 489 -10.85 10.02 -13.35
C PHE A 489 -11.67 10.26 -14.64
N LEU A 490 -11.00 10.40 -15.79
CA LEU A 490 -11.65 10.54 -17.10
C LEU A 490 -12.50 9.32 -17.47
N TYR A 491 -12.04 8.10 -17.15
CA TYR A 491 -12.81 6.88 -17.36
C TYR A 491 -14.13 6.90 -16.57
N TYR A 492 -14.11 7.31 -15.30
CA TYR A 492 -15.32 7.42 -14.49
C TYR A 492 -16.25 8.55 -14.96
N LEU A 493 -15.72 9.67 -15.44
CA LEU A 493 -16.55 10.74 -16.02
C LEU A 493 -17.29 10.27 -17.28
N THR A 494 -16.61 9.54 -18.15
CA THR A 494 -17.16 9.11 -19.45
C THR A 494 -18.05 7.86 -19.36
N PHE A 495 -17.67 6.88 -18.53
CA PHE A 495 -18.35 5.59 -18.45
C PHE A 495 -19.05 5.33 -17.10
N GLY A 496 -18.75 6.09 -16.04
CA GLY A 496 -19.33 5.91 -14.71
C GLY A 496 -20.85 6.13 -14.66
N TRP A 497 -21.41 6.87 -15.61
CA TRP A 497 -22.84 7.13 -15.71
C TRP A 497 -23.62 6.04 -16.45
N ARG A 498 -22.93 5.19 -17.22
CA ARG A 498 -23.59 4.09 -17.93
C ARG A 498 -24.02 3.04 -16.90
N LYS A 499 -25.33 2.86 -16.70
CA LYS A 499 -25.86 1.69 -15.99
C LYS A 499 -25.27 0.45 -16.66
N LYS A 500 -24.68 -0.48 -15.88
CA LYS A 500 -24.38 -1.83 -16.38
C LYS A 500 -25.71 -2.37 -16.91
N LYS A 501 -25.88 -2.40 -18.23
CA LYS A 501 -26.98 -3.13 -18.82
C LYS A 501 -26.76 -4.60 -18.41
N PRO A 502 -27.75 -5.31 -17.86
CA PRO A 502 -27.63 -6.75 -17.71
C PRO A 502 -27.39 -7.28 -19.13
N ASN A 503 -26.19 -7.80 -19.39
CA ASN A 503 -25.86 -8.30 -20.71
C ASN A 503 -26.83 -9.44 -21.01
N ALA A 504 -27.62 -9.24 -22.05
CA ALA A 504 -28.63 -10.16 -22.49
C ALA A 504 -27.99 -11.44 -23.05
N ARG A 505 -28.56 -12.57 -22.63
CA ARG A 505 -28.64 -13.87 -23.32
C ARG A 505 -27.32 -14.46 -23.85
N PHE A 506 -26.89 -15.53 -23.18
CA PHE A 506 -26.18 -16.63 -23.84
C PHE A 506 -27.02 -17.12 -25.04
N GLN A 507 -26.58 -16.85 -26.27
CA GLN A 507 -26.85 -17.73 -27.39
C GLN A 507 -25.71 -18.74 -27.42
N LEU A 508 -25.93 -19.87 -26.74
CA LEU A 508 -25.17 -21.08 -27.04
C LEU A 508 -25.62 -21.51 -28.44
N SER A 509 -24.73 -21.37 -29.42
CA SER A 509 -24.90 -22.03 -30.72
C SER A 509 -25.00 -23.53 -30.43
N SER A 510 -26.17 -24.08 -30.73
CA SER A 510 -26.44 -25.52 -30.79
C SER A 510 -25.38 -26.27 -31.59
#